data_AF-A0A7Y5QDN1-F1
#
_entry.id   AF-A0A7Y5QDN1-F1
#
_cell.length_a   1.000
_cell.length_b   1.000
_cell.length_c   1.000
_cell.angle_alpha   90.00
_cell.angle_beta   90.00
_cell.angle_gamma   90.00
#
_symmetry.space_group_name_H-M   'P 1'
#
loop_
_entity.id
_entity.type
_entity.pdbx_description
1 polymer ?
#
loop_
_entity_poly.entity_id
_entity_poly.type
_entity_poly.pdbx_seq_one_letter_code
_entity_poly.pdbx_strand_id
1 'polypeptide(L)'
;MPQAGGEGQTIFQQKCTACHTIGSGDLVGPDLEGVVARRDEDWLTRWITTPDQMLAENDPIATQLLQQYNNIPMPNLSLTQSQVAAVIAYLQSTDQGQSLPPVVAAPALPQGDPAAGKELFTGNRRFQSGGPPCMACHSVSGIGVLGGGVLGPDLTQVFSKYGGETGLGTFLSTMPLPTMNTVWGQRPLASQEQADLMAFLGQVAVSERSPEAILQLSALTIIGTAAVLALTHLIWRYRLAGVRRPLVGQRSRALTAQR
;
A
#
# COMPACT_ATOMS: atom_id res chain seq x y z
N MET A 1 -34.09 14.05 26.44
CA MET A 1 -32.81 13.32 26.46
C MET A 1 -32.45 13.02 25.02
N PRO A 2 -31.38 13.60 24.45
CA PRO A 2 -30.95 13.24 23.11
C PRO A 2 -30.34 11.83 23.15
N GLN A 3 -30.70 10.99 22.19
CA GLN A 3 -30.24 9.60 22.09
C GLN A 3 -28.72 9.58 21.85
N ALA A 4 -27.98 8.94 22.77
CA ALA A 4 -26.56 8.62 22.60
C ALA A 4 -26.26 7.74 21.36
N GLY A 5 -27.30 7.16 20.74
CA GLY A 5 -27.19 6.40 19.49
C GLY A 5 -27.26 7.22 18.19
N GLY A 6 -27.57 8.52 18.21
CA GLY A 6 -27.74 9.26 16.95
C GLY A 6 -26.42 9.77 16.35
N GLU A 7 -25.82 10.74 17.03
CA GLU A 7 -24.64 11.47 16.53
C GLU A 7 -23.35 10.64 16.63
N GLY A 8 -23.10 10.04 17.79
CA GLY A 8 -21.90 9.21 18.02
C GLY A 8 -21.81 8.03 17.05
N GLN A 9 -22.92 7.34 16.84
CA GLN A 9 -23.02 6.25 15.86
C GLN A 9 -22.76 6.74 14.42
N THR A 10 -23.31 7.90 14.05
CA THR A 10 -23.12 8.47 12.71
C THR A 10 -21.66 8.81 12.48
N ILE A 11 -21.01 9.45 13.46
CA ILE A 11 -19.58 9.78 13.38
C ILE A 11 -18.76 8.50 13.29
N PHE A 12 -19.07 7.49 14.12
CA PHE A 12 -18.39 6.21 14.09
C PHE A 12 -18.45 5.55 12.71
N GLN A 13 -19.64 5.51 12.10
CA GLN A 13 -19.85 4.97 10.75
C GLN A 13 -19.10 5.73 9.65
N GLN A 14 -18.91 7.03 9.82
CA GLN A 14 -18.27 7.88 8.81
C GLN A 14 -16.75 7.97 8.96
N LYS A 15 -16.22 7.82 10.19
CA LYS A 15 -14.84 8.17 10.53
C LYS A 15 -14.05 7.04 11.17
N CYS A 16 -14.69 6.03 11.77
CA CYS A 16 -14.02 5.00 12.55
C CYS A 16 -14.05 3.61 11.88
N THR A 17 -15.17 3.26 11.22
CA THR A 17 -15.37 1.95 10.58
C THR A 17 -14.38 1.60 9.48
N ALA A 18 -13.70 2.62 8.93
CA ALA A 18 -12.63 2.42 7.95
C ALA A 18 -11.44 1.63 8.51
N CYS A 19 -11.19 1.76 9.81
CA CYS A 19 -10.05 1.13 10.48
C CYS A 19 -10.46 0.21 11.62
N HIS A 20 -11.62 0.43 12.23
CA HIS A 20 -12.04 -0.23 13.45
C HIS A 20 -13.35 -0.99 13.28
N THR A 21 -13.44 -2.10 13.97
CA THR A 21 -14.64 -2.91 14.18
C THR A 21 -15.08 -2.84 15.64
N ILE A 22 -16.25 -3.40 15.93
CA ILE A 22 -16.74 -3.64 17.29
C ILE A 22 -17.18 -5.10 17.34
N GLY A 23 -16.40 -5.97 17.98
CA GLY A 23 -16.70 -7.39 18.20
C GLY A 23 -16.43 -8.30 17.00
N SER A 24 -15.75 -7.80 15.96
CA SER A 24 -15.44 -8.57 14.75
C SER A 24 -13.94 -8.84 14.57
N GLY A 25 -13.12 -8.44 15.56
CA GLY A 25 -11.68 -8.62 15.54
C GLY A 25 -10.95 -7.54 14.74
N ASP A 26 -9.63 -7.49 14.88
CA ASP A 26 -8.79 -6.42 14.32
C ASP A 26 -8.91 -6.27 12.80
N LEU A 27 -8.83 -5.01 12.33
CA LEU A 27 -8.81 -4.65 10.90
C LEU A 27 -7.51 -3.89 10.56
N VAL A 28 -7.60 -2.60 10.23
CA VAL A 28 -6.41 -1.73 10.08
C VAL A 28 -5.94 -1.27 11.45
N GLY A 29 -6.88 -1.03 12.36
CA GLY A 29 -6.66 -0.77 13.78
C GLY A 29 -7.29 -1.85 14.67
N PRO A 30 -7.13 -1.72 16.00
CA PRO A 30 -7.68 -2.65 16.97
C PRO A 30 -9.20 -2.71 16.97
N ASP A 31 -9.77 -3.86 17.31
CA ASP A 31 -11.19 -3.96 17.65
C ASP A 31 -11.52 -3.13 18.90
N LEU A 32 -12.68 -2.46 18.86
CA LEU A 32 -13.12 -1.51 19.88
C LEU A 32 -14.19 -2.07 20.83
N GLU A 33 -14.60 -3.34 20.71
CA GLU A 33 -15.48 -3.97 21.70
C GLU A 33 -14.83 -3.92 23.07
N GLY A 34 -15.50 -3.38 24.08
CA GLY A 34 -15.01 -3.26 25.45
C GLY A 34 -13.98 -2.15 25.66
N VAL A 35 -13.77 -1.25 24.70
CA VAL A 35 -12.68 -0.26 24.77
C VAL A 35 -12.88 0.74 25.90
N VAL A 36 -14.12 1.10 26.23
CA VAL A 36 -14.43 2.06 27.31
C VAL A 36 -14.19 1.44 28.68
N ALA A 37 -14.31 0.11 28.79
CA ALA A 37 -13.92 -0.61 30.01
C ALA A 37 -12.38 -0.82 30.10
N ARG A 38 -11.69 -0.91 28.96
CA ARG A 38 -10.24 -1.17 28.92
C ARG A 38 -9.38 0.08 29.14
N ARG A 39 -9.90 1.28 28.87
CA ARG A 39 -9.11 2.52 28.87
C ARG A 39 -9.80 3.64 29.62
N ASP A 40 -8.97 4.47 30.24
CA ASP A 40 -9.40 5.68 30.91
C ASP A 40 -10.06 6.66 29.92
N GLU A 41 -11.11 7.36 30.37
CA GLU A 41 -11.90 8.27 29.53
C GLU A 41 -11.09 9.50 29.08
N ASP A 42 -10.21 10.02 29.93
CA ASP A 42 -9.34 11.16 29.57
C ASP A 42 -8.32 10.71 28.52
N TRP A 43 -7.80 9.49 28.65
CA TRP A 43 -6.91 8.91 27.64
C TRP A 43 -7.63 8.72 26.30
N LEU A 44 -8.85 8.16 26.30
CA LEU A 44 -9.64 7.98 25.07
C LEU A 44 -9.97 9.31 24.41
N THR A 45 -10.38 10.30 25.21
CA THR A 45 -10.68 11.65 24.72
C THR A 45 -9.46 12.27 24.04
N ARG A 46 -8.29 12.18 24.70
CA ARG A 46 -7.05 12.71 24.13
C ARG A 46 -6.62 11.94 22.88
N TRP A 47 -6.69 10.61 22.90
CA TRP A 47 -6.28 9.77 21.77
C TRP A 47 -7.14 9.99 20.52
N ILE A 48 -8.44 10.19 20.68
CA ILE A 48 -9.35 10.48 19.55
C ILE A 48 -9.14 11.91 19.03
N THR A 49 -8.75 12.85 19.90
CA THR A 49 -8.59 14.26 19.54
C THR A 49 -7.23 14.58 18.91
N THR A 50 -6.14 14.08 19.51
CA THR A 50 -4.75 14.43 19.16
C THR A 50 -3.80 13.21 19.18
N PRO A 51 -4.09 12.16 18.38
CA PRO A 51 -3.25 10.95 18.33
C PRO A 51 -1.81 11.23 17.90
N ASP A 52 -1.60 12.23 17.03
CA ASP A 52 -0.28 12.67 16.57
C ASP A 52 0.59 13.24 17.69
N GLN A 53 0.00 14.05 18.57
CA GLN A 53 0.69 14.62 19.73
C GLN A 53 1.05 13.52 20.73
N MET A 54 0.15 12.58 20.99
CA MET A 54 0.43 11.45 21.89
C MET A 54 1.56 10.57 21.35
N LEU A 55 1.62 10.34 20.03
CA LEU A 55 2.74 9.64 19.40
C LEU A 55 4.06 10.44 19.48
N ALA A 56 4.02 11.76 19.26
CA ALA A 56 5.19 12.62 19.37
C ALA A 56 5.74 12.71 20.82
N GLU A 57 4.85 12.64 21.80
CA GLU A 57 5.18 12.55 23.24
C GLU A 57 5.67 11.16 23.66
N ASN A 58 5.62 10.17 22.77
CA ASN A 58 5.91 8.76 23.05
C ASN A 58 5.03 8.18 24.17
N ASP A 59 3.72 8.48 24.14
CA ASP A 59 2.76 7.79 25.01
C ASP A 59 2.93 6.27 24.85
N PRO A 60 3.17 5.52 25.94
CA PRO A 60 3.59 4.14 25.85
C PRO A 60 2.54 3.24 25.20
N ILE A 61 1.25 3.54 25.40
CA ILE A 61 0.14 2.78 24.82
C ILE A 61 0.03 3.11 23.34
N ALA A 62 0.09 4.40 22.98
CA ALA A 62 0.04 4.85 21.60
C ALA A 62 1.17 4.27 20.74
N THR A 63 2.41 4.32 21.25
CA THR A 63 3.58 3.79 20.53
C THR A 63 3.52 2.26 20.39
N GLN A 64 3.04 1.55 21.42
CA GLN A 64 2.83 0.11 21.34
C GLN A 64 1.78 -0.25 20.26
N LEU A 65 0.64 0.44 20.26
CA LEU A 65 -0.40 0.24 19.26
C LEU A 65 0.11 0.53 17.85
N LEU A 66 0.88 1.61 17.67
CA LEU A 66 1.47 1.94 16.37
C LEU A 66 2.31 0.77 15.83
N GLN A 67 3.15 0.17 16.66
CA GLN A 67 3.99 -0.97 16.26
C GLN A 67 3.16 -2.22 15.96
N GLN A 68 2.12 -2.49 16.77
CA GLN A 68 1.24 -3.64 16.60
C GLN A 68 0.41 -3.56 15.30
N TYR A 69 0.02 -2.36 14.89
CA TYR A 69 -0.85 -2.12 13.73
C TYR A 69 -0.08 -1.53 12.54
N ASN A 70 0.98 -2.24 12.10
CA ASN A 70 1.75 -1.97 10.88
C ASN A 70 2.33 -0.55 10.73
N ASN A 71 2.61 0.13 11.86
CA ASN A 71 3.04 1.52 11.88
C ASN A 71 2.09 2.45 11.10
N ILE A 72 0.78 2.16 11.16
CA ILE A 72 -0.26 3.03 10.64
C ILE A 72 -0.75 3.91 11.80
N PRO A 73 -0.42 5.21 11.80
CA PRO A 73 -0.90 6.09 12.85
C PRO A 73 -2.40 6.32 12.70
N MET A 74 -3.13 6.37 13.82
CA MET A 74 -4.49 6.86 13.83
C MET A 74 -4.48 8.34 13.37
N PRO A 75 -5.21 8.70 12.31
CA PRO A 75 -5.17 10.06 11.79
C PRO A 75 -5.93 11.03 12.70
N ASN A 76 -5.59 12.31 12.63
CA ASN A 76 -6.41 13.37 13.18
C ASN A 76 -7.76 13.41 12.45
N LEU A 77 -8.84 13.10 13.15
CA LEU A 77 -10.21 13.05 12.60
C LEU A 77 -10.91 14.42 12.63
N SER A 78 -10.27 15.44 13.22
CA SER A 78 -10.78 16.81 13.35
C SER A 78 -12.16 16.88 14.01
N LEU A 79 -12.39 16.03 15.01
CA LEU A 79 -13.64 16.03 15.79
C LEU A 79 -13.60 17.12 16.87
N THR A 80 -14.74 17.75 17.13
CA THR A 80 -14.91 18.64 18.29
C THR A 80 -15.00 17.82 19.59
N GLN A 81 -14.77 18.45 20.75
CA GLN A 81 -14.94 17.75 22.04
C GLN A 81 -16.32 17.11 22.20
N SER A 82 -17.39 17.80 21.77
CA SER A 82 -18.75 17.24 21.84
C SER A 82 -18.93 16.00 20.96
N GLN A 83 -18.29 16.00 19.78
CA GLN A 83 -18.29 14.85 18.86
C GLN A 83 -17.50 13.68 19.43
N VAL A 84 -16.34 13.94 20.05
CA VAL A 84 -15.54 12.92 20.74
C VAL A 84 -16.34 12.30 21.88
N ALA A 85 -16.97 13.11 22.73
CA ALA A 85 -17.83 12.63 23.81
C ALA A 85 -19.01 11.78 23.28
N ALA A 86 -19.64 12.20 22.17
CA ALA A 86 -20.70 11.43 21.53
C ALA A 86 -20.21 10.07 21.02
N VAL A 87 -19.02 9.98 20.43
CA VAL A 87 -18.42 8.71 19.98
C VAL A 87 -18.08 7.80 21.16
N ILE A 88 -17.49 8.34 22.23
CA ILE A 88 -17.20 7.55 23.45
C ILE A 88 -18.50 7.02 24.07
N ALA A 89 -19.54 7.85 24.17
CA ALA A 89 -20.85 7.43 24.67
C ALA A 89 -21.50 6.34 23.79
N TYR A 90 -21.31 6.42 22.47
CA TYR A 90 -21.72 5.34 21.57
C TYR A 90 -20.94 4.06 21.85
N LEU A 91 -19.61 4.09 21.91
CA LEU A 91 -18.79 2.92 22.24
C LEU A 91 -19.20 2.30 23.59
N GLN A 92 -19.48 3.12 24.59
CA GLN A 92 -19.97 2.68 25.89
C GLN A 92 -21.33 1.96 25.79
N SER A 93 -22.24 2.43 24.93
CA SER A 93 -23.52 1.75 24.74
C SER A 93 -23.37 0.40 24.04
N THR A 94 -22.39 0.28 23.14
CA THR A 94 -22.05 -1.00 22.49
C THR A 94 -21.46 -2.01 23.47
N ASP A 95 -20.63 -1.56 24.42
CA ASP A 95 -20.05 -2.40 25.47
C ASP A 95 -21.11 -2.95 26.45
N GLN A 96 -22.23 -2.22 26.61
CA GLN A 96 -23.33 -2.61 27.49
C GLN A 96 -24.36 -3.54 26.83
N GLY A 97 -24.02 -4.13 25.67
CA GLY A 97 -24.87 -5.12 25.00
C GLY A 97 -26.17 -4.54 24.43
N GLN A 98 -26.26 -3.21 24.26
CA GLN A 98 -27.31 -2.65 23.42
C GLN A 98 -27.08 -3.14 22.00
N SER A 99 -28.09 -3.79 21.42
CA SER A 99 -27.98 -4.43 20.11
C SER A 99 -27.48 -3.42 19.09
N LEU A 100 -26.24 -3.62 18.62
CA LEU A 100 -25.72 -2.94 17.46
C LEU A 100 -26.72 -3.19 16.31
N PRO A 101 -27.28 -2.15 15.67
CA PRO A 101 -27.83 -2.35 14.34
C PRO A 101 -26.70 -2.97 13.50
N PRO A 102 -26.99 -3.96 12.64
CA PRO A 102 -25.96 -4.65 11.90
C PRO A 102 -25.09 -3.59 11.23
N VAL A 103 -23.79 -3.57 11.57
CA VAL A 103 -22.80 -2.90 10.72
C VAL A 103 -22.97 -3.60 9.40
N VAL A 104 -23.65 -2.95 8.46
CA VAL A 104 -23.97 -3.54 7.17
C VAL A 104 -22.62 -3.91 6.59
N ALA A 105 -22.32 -5.21 6.56
CA ALA A 105 -21.09 -5.70 5.97
C ALA A 105 -21.02 -5.05 4.58
N ALA A 106 -19.92 -4.36 4.30
CA ALA A 106 -19.75 -3.74 2.99
C ALA A 106 -20.05 -4.81 1.93
N PRO A 107 -20.91 -4.53 0.94
CA PRO A 107 -21.25 -5.50 -0.08
C PRO A 107 -19.96 -6.08 -0.65
N ALA A 108 -19.89 -7.41 -0.78
CA ALA A 108 -18.75 -8.05 -1.40
C ALA A 108 -18.51 -7.39 -2.76
N LEU A 109 -17.30 -6.86 -2.94
CA LEU A 109 -16.95 -6.21 -4.20
C LEU A 109 -16.99 -7.25 -5.33
N PRO A 110 -17.37 -6.84 -6.55
CA PRO A 110 -17.30 -7.72 -7.70
C PRO A 110 -15.84 -8.11 -7.98
N GLN A 111 -15.63 -9.07 -8.88
CA GLN A 111 -14.28 -9.39 -9.34
C GLN A 111 -13.66 -8.17 -10.03
N GLY A 112 -12.50 -7.74 -9.56
CA GLY A 112 -11.74 -6.63 -10.14
C GLY A 112 -10.87 -7.06 -11.32
N ASP A 113 -10.68 -6.16 -12.27
CA ASP A 113 -9.70 -6.27 -13.36
C ASP A 113 -8.49 -5.34 -13.10
N PRO A 114 -7.28 -5.87 -12.88
CA PRO A 114 -6.09 -5.05 -12.63
C PRO A 114 -5.69 -4.17 -13.82
N ALA A 115 -6.03 -4.54 -15.06
CA ALA A 115 -5.78 -3.69 -16.22
C ALA A 115 -6.68 -2.45 -16.21
N ALA A 116 -7.98 -2.65 -15.94
CA ALA A 116 -8.92 -1.56 -15.73
C ALA A 116 -8.52 -0.67 -14.54
N GLY A 117 -8.07 -1.28 -13.43
CA GLY A 117 -7.59 -0.57 -12.25
C GLY A 117 -6.39 0.31 -12.55
N LYS A 118 -5.45 -0.19 -13.35
CA LYS A 118 -4.32 0.59 -13.85
C LYS A 118 -4.80 1.79 -14.66
N GLU A 119 -5.74 1.62 -15.59
CA GLU A 119 -6.26 2.72 -16.40
C GLU A 119 -6.94 3.81 -15.56
N LEU A 120 -7.70 3.41 -14.53
CA LEU A 120 -8.31 4.34 -13.56
C LEU A 120 -7.23 5.08 -12.76
N PHE A 121 -6.23 4.35 -12.27
CA PHE A 121 -5.13 4.91 -11.51
C PHE A 121 -4.35 5.94 -12.33
N THR A 122 -3.99 5.61 -13.58
CA THR A 122 -3.19 6.48 -14.46
C THR A 122 -4.00 7.58 -15.14
N GLY A 123 -5.34 7.50 -15.10
CA GLY A 123 -6.23 8.44 -15.78
C GLY A 123 -6.46 8.19 -17.27
N ASN A 124 -6.09 7.01 -17.77
CA ASN A 124 -6.48 6.56 -19.11
C ASN A 124 -7.98 6.26 -19.18
N ARG A 125 -8.59 5.92 -18.04
CA ARG A 125 -10.02 5.80 -17.84
C ARG A 125 -10.46 6.80 -16.78
N ARG A 126 -11.57 7.51 -17.05
CA ARG A 126 -12.16 8.45 -16.08
C ARG A 126 -13.07 7.72 -15.11
N PHE A 127 -13.05 8.16 -13.85
CA PHE A 127 -14.01 7.71 -12.86
C PHE A 127 -15.42 8.18 -13.19
N GLN A 128 -16.42 7.33 -12.91
CA GLN A 128 -17.84 7.60 -13.15
C GLN A 128 -18.30 8.87 -12.43
N SER A 129 -17.88 9.06 -11.18
CA SER A 129 -18.22 10.24 -10.38
C SER A 129 -17.30 11.45 -10.62
N GLY A 130 -16.40 11.40 -11.61
CA GLY A 130 -15.59 12.55 -12.02
C GLY A 130 -14.48 12.96 -11.03
N GLY A 131 -13.97 11.99 -10.26
CA GLY A 131 -12.76 12.18 -9.44
C GLY A 131 -11.49 12.26 -10.29
N PRO A 132 -10.40 12.87 -9.79
CA PRO A 132 -9.11 12.89 -10.47
C PRO A 132 -8.47 11.49 -10.50
N PRO A 133 -7.58 11.18 -11.46
CA PRO A 133 -6.81 9.94 -11.43
C PRO A 133 -5.91 9.91 -10.19
N CYS A 134 -5.78 8.73 -9.56
CA CYS A 134 -4.96 8.56 -8.36
C CYS A 134 -3.50 9.00 -8.60
N MET A 135 -2.98 8.72 -9.80
CA MET A 135 -1.63 9.10 -10.21
C MET A 135 -1.38 10.61 -10.18
N ALA A 136 -2.41 11.46 -10.27
CA ALA A 136 -2.20 12.91 -10.18
C ALA A 136 -1.53 13.31 -8.85
N CYS A 137 -1.76 12.53 -7.79
CA CYS A 137 -1.16 12.77 -6.48
C CYS A 137 -0.22 11.64 -6.03
N HIS A 138 -0.50 10.39 -6.40
CA HIS A 138 0.21 9.21 -5.90
C HIS A 138 1.12 8.56 -6.94
N SER A 139 2.15 7.86 -6.48
CA SER A 139 2.96 6.94 -7.28
C SER A 139 2.69 5.49 -6.89
N VAL A 140 3.01 4.56 -7.78
CA VAL A 140 3.25 3.15 -7.46
C VAL A 140 4.37 2.61 -8.34
N SER A 141 4.98 1.53 -7.90
CA SER A 141 6.03 0.82 -8.62
C SER A 141 5.51 0.29 -9.96
N GLY A 142 6.39 0.36 -10.97
CA GLY A 142 6.09 -0.18 -12.29
C GLY A 142 5.21 0.70 -13.19
N ILE A 143 4.86 1.94 -12.79
CA ILE A 143 4.18 2.87 -13.71
C ILE A 143 5.13 3.93 -14.28
N GLY A 144 5.52 3.70 -15.54
CA GLY A 144 6.15 4.71 -16.41
C GLY A 144 7.56 5.14 -15.99
N VAL A 145 8.31 5.73 -16.93
CA VAL A 145 9.70 6.17 -16.70
C VAL A 145 9.77 7.45 -15.84
N LEU A 146 8.67 8.21 -15.78
CA LEU A 146 8.59 9.49 -15.06
C LEU A 146 7.94 9.39 -13.68
N GLY A 147 7.48 8.19 -13.27
CA GLY A 147 6.76 7.99 -12.01
C GLY A 147 5.36 8.62 -11.98
N GLY A 148 4.67 8.45 -10.85
CA GLY A 148 3.38 9.10 -10.57
C GLY A 148 3.55 10.43 -9.83
N GLY A 149 2.45 10.96 -9.29
CA GLY A 149 2.46 12.17 -8.47
C GLY A 149 3.23 11.97 -7.16
N VAL A 150 3.83 13.05 -6.66
CA VAL A 150 4.63 13.07 -5.41
C VAL A 150 3.96 13.83 -4.28
N LEU A 151 2.73 14.31 -4.50
CA LEU A 151 1.97 15.05 -3.49
C LEU A 151 1.41 14.12 -2.41
N GLY A 152 1.01 12.92 -2.81
CA GLY A 152 0.57 11.84 -1.93
C GLY A 152 1.68 10.79 -1.74
N PRO A 153 1.52 9.89 -0.76
CA PRO A 153 2.45 8.79 -0.55
C PRO A 153 2.47 7.82 -1.72
N ASP A 154 3.59 7.11 -1.86
CA ASP A 154 3.67 5.94 -2.73
C ASP A 154 2.73 4.83 -2.24
N LEU A 155 1.89 4.33 -3.13
CA LEU A 155 0.85 3.35 -2.84
C LEU A 155 1.25 1.92 -3.18
N THR A 156 2.51 1.65 -3.56
CA THR A 156 2.96 0.32 -4.00
C THR A 156 2.61 -0.75 -2.98
N GLN A 157 2.87 -0.46 -1.71
CA GLN A 157 2.65 -1.40 -0.61
C GLN A 157 1.31 -1.17 0.11
N VAL A 158 0.41 -0.35 -0.42
CA VAL A 158 -0.84 0.03 0.26
C VAL A 158 -1.73 -1.17 0.52
N PHE A 159 -1.76 -2.13 -0.40
CA PHE A 159 -2.55 -3.36 -0.28
C PHE A 159 -2.13 -4.16 0.95
N SER A 160 -0.85 -4.50 1.07
CA SER A 160 -0.34 -5.24 2.23
C SER A 160 -0.40 -4.42 3.51
N LYS A 161 -0.11 -3.12 3.43
CA LYS A 161 -0.07 -2.22 4.60
C LYS A 161 -1.43 -2.14 5.28
N TYR A 162 -2.51 -1.95 4.52
CA TYR A 162 -3.86 -1.78 5.04
C TYR A 162 -4.67 -3.07 5.15
N GLY A 163 -4.01 -4.22 5.37
CA GLY A 163 -4.73 -5.47 5.69
C GLY A 163 -5.38 -6.16 4.49
N GLY A 164 -4.85 -5.98 3.28
CA GLY A 164 -5.30 -6.67 2.07
C GLY A 164 -6.68 -6.22 1.61
N GLU A 165 -7.46 -7.16 1.09
CA GLU A 165 -8.74 -6.86 0.43
C GLU A 165 -9.75 -6.19 1.37
N THR A 166 -9.86 -6.69 2.61
CA THR A 166 -10.85 -6.21 3.57
C THR A 166 -10.53 -4.79 4.04
N GLY A 167 -9.31 -4.53 4.50
CA GLY A 167 -8.97 -3.20 5.04
C GLY A 167 -8.77 -2.15 3.94
N LEU A 168 -8.16 -2.49 2.80
CA LEU A 168 -8.05 -1.55 1.67
C LEU A 168 -9.42 -1.27 1.03
N GLY A 169 -10.31 -2.26 0.94
CA GLY A 169 -11.66 -2.08 0.42
C GLY A 169 -12.46 -1.05 1.23
N THR A 170 -12.40 -1.12 2.57
CA THR A 170 -13.05 -0.11 3.42
C THR A 170 -12.39 1.27 3.27
N PHE A 171 -11.07 1.31 3.11
CA PHE A 171 -10.36 2.57 2.85
C PHE A 171 -10.81 3.22 1.53
N LEU A 172 -10.90 2.44 0.44
CA LEU A 172 -11.31 2.94 -0.88
C LEU A 172 -12.78 3.42 -0.93
N SER A 173 -13.66 2.77 -0.16
CA SER A 173 -15.08 3.14 -0.11
C SER A 173 -15.36 4.39 0.73
N THR A 174 -14.56 4.65 1.77
CA THR A 174 -14.82 5.74 2.73
C THR A 174 -13.86 6.92 2.60
N MET A 175 -12.65 6.72 2.04
CA MET A 175 -11.57 7.71 1.92
C MET A 175 -11.42 8.53 3.21
N PRO A 176 -11.05 7.90 4.34
CA PRO A 176 -11.22 8.47 5.67
C PRO A 176 -10.21 9.59 5.99
N LEU A 177 -9.07 9.64 5.28
CA LEU A 177 -8.04 10.64 5.52
C LEU A 177 -8.51 12.04 5.07
N PRO A 178 -8.29 13.11 5.86
CA PRO A 178 -8.84 14.45 5.57
C PRO A 178 -8.60 14.95 4.13
N THR A 179 -7.38 14.79 3.61
CA THR A 179 -7.01 15.21 2.25
C THR A 179 -7.78 14.42 1.19
N MET A 180 -7.88 13.10 1.34
CA MET A 180 -8.60 12.25 0.38
C MET A 180 -10.11 12.40 0.50
N ASN A 181 -10.63 12.57 1.72
CA ASN A 181 -12.04 12.86 1.97
C ASN A 181 -12.48 14.15 1.29
N THR A 182 -11.62 15.19 1.30
CA THR A 182 -11.90 16.45 0.60
C THR A 182 -12.01 16.27 -0.92
N VAL A 183 -11.24 15.35 -1.50
CA VAL A 183 -11.25 15.10 -2.96
C VAL A 183 -12.41 14.18 -3.37
N TRP A 184 -12.64 13.12 -2.60
CA TRP A 184 -13.48 11.97 -2.95
C TRP A 184 -14.80 11.88 -2.18
N GLY A 185 -14.96 12.61 -1.07
CA GLY A 185 -16.15 12.51 -0.21
C GLY A 185 -17.47 12.88 -0.91
N GLN A 186 -17.41 13.70 -1.96
CA GLN A 186 -18.57 14.02 -2.81
C GLN A 186 -18.61 13.24 -4.13
N ARG A 187 -17.60 12.41 -4.39
CA ARG A 187 -17.40 11.69 -5.65
C ARG A 187 -17.00 10.24 -5.37
N PRO A 188 -17.86 9.44 -4.72
CA PRO A 188 -17.51 8.09 -4.30
C PRO A 188 -17.16 7.21 -5.50
N LEU A 189 -16.23 6.28 -5.31
CA LEU A 189 -15.89 5.28 -6.32
C LEU A 189 -17.05 4.31 -6.51
N ALA A 190 -17.37 3.96 -7.76
CA ALA A 190 -18.31 2.88 -8.02
C ALA A 190 -17.73 1.52 -7.56
N SER A 191 -18.58 0.57 -7.17
CA SER A 191 -18.11 -0.72 -6.63
C SER A 191 -17.16 -1.47 -7.57
N GLN A 192 -17.40 -1.43 -8.89
CA GLN A 192 -16.48 -2.03 -9.85
C GLN A 192 -15.14 -1.28 -9.92
N GLU A 193 -15.14 0.05 -9.82
CA GLU A 193 -13.90 0.85 -9.82
C GLU A 193 -13.06 0.57 -8.56
N GLN A 194 -13.72 0.38 -7.41
CA GLN A 194 -13.05 -0.04 -6.19
C GLN A 194 -12.39 -1.41 -6.34
N ALA A 195 -13.11 -2.38 -6.92
CA ALA A 195 -12.60 -3.71 -7.18
C ALA A 195 -11.41 -3.70 -8.14
N ASP A 196 -11.52 -2.98 -9.25
CA ASP A 196 -10.46 -2.85 -10.27
C ASP A 196 -9.20 -2.20 -9.68
N LEU A 197 -9.35 -1.08 -8.95
CA LEU A 197 -8.23 -0.41 -8.27
C LEU A 197 -7.57 -1.33 -7.25
N MET A 198 -8.35 -2.07 -6.47
CA MET A 198 -7.81 -2.99 -5.49
C MET A 198 -7.06 -4.16 -6.13
N ALA A 199 -7.59 -4.73 -7.21
CA ALA A 199 -6.90 -5.78 -7.98
C ALA A 199 -5.55 -5.28 -8.53
N PHE A 200 -5.53 -4.04 -9.05
CA PHE A 200 -4.29 -3.41 -9.52
C PHE A 200 -3.29 -3.16 -8.37
N LEU A 201 -3.74 -2.58 -7.26
CA LEU A 201 -2.89 -2.29 -6.10
C LEU A 201 -2.33 -3.58 -5.47
N GLY A 202 -3.11 -4.66 -5.44
CA GLY A 202 -2.62 -5.98 -5.04
C GLY A 202 -1.56 -6.53 -6.00
N GLN A 203 -1.75 -6.35 -7.32
CA GLN A 203 -0.77 -6.80 -8.31
C GLN A 203 0.58 -6.06 -8.16
N VAL A 204 0.58 -4.74 -7.98
CA VAL A 204 1.83 -3.97 -7.85
C VAL A 204 2.54 -4.23 -6.52
N ALA A 205 1.81 -4.51 -5.44
CA ALA A 205 2.39 -4.87 -4.14
C ALA A 205 3.21 -6.18 -4.19
N VAL A 206 2.81 -7.12 -5.04
CA VAL A 206 3.52 -8.40 -5.24
C VAL A 206 4.57 -8.33 -6.36
N SER A 207 4.41 -7.37 -7.27
CA SER A 207 5.34 -7.20 -8.41
C SER A 207 6.65 -6.51 -8.03
N GLU A 208 6.74 -5.86 -6.87
CA GLU A 208 8.04 -5.46 -6.33
C GLU A 208 8.88 -6.69 -5.96
N ARG A 209 9.92 -6.92 -6.76
CA ARG A 209 10.95 -7.90 -6.42
C ARG A 209 11.72 -7.40 -5.22
N SER A 210 11.92 -8.25 -4.23
CA SER A 210 12.76 -7.94 -3.08
C SER A 210 14.16 -7.50 -3.55
N PRO A 211 14.83 -6.58 -2.82
CA PRO A 211 16.20 -6.17 -3.15
C PRO A 211 17.16 -7.34 -3.35
N GLU A 212 16.93 -8.45 -2.63
CA GLU A 212 17.67 -9.70 -2.77
C GLU A 212 17.46 -10.38 -4.14
N ALA A 213 16.21 -10.45 -4.62
CA ALA A 213 15.92 -10.99 -5.95
C ALA A 213 16.53 -10.12 -7.07
N ILE A 214 16.57 -8.80 -6.88
CA ILE A 214 17.25 -7.88 -7.81
C ILE A 214 18.76 -8.13 -7.82
N LEU A 215 19.39 -8.26 -6.65
CA LEU A 215 20.82 -8.57 -6.51
C LEU A 215 21.17 -9.92 -7.14
N GLN A 216 20.37 -10.96 -6.92
CA GLN A 216 20.58 -12.29 -7.51
C GLN A 216 20.51 -12.25 -9.03
N LEU A 217 19.48 -11.61 -9.60
CA LEU A 217 19.35 -11.46 -11.07
C LEU A 217 20.50 -10.66 -11.67
N SER A 218 20.93 -9.60 -10.98
CA SER A 218 22.07 -8.78 -11.38
C SER A 218 23.37 -9.60 -11.38
N ALA A 219 23.61 -10.36 -10.30
CA ALA A 219 24.78 -11.22 -10.15
C ALA A 219 24.81 -12.32 -11.22
N LEU A 220 23.68 -12.99 -11.47
CA LEU A 220 23.57 -14.00 -12.54
C LEU A 220 23.88 -13.42 -13.91
N THR A 221 23.39 -12.21 -14.19
CA THR A 221 23.65 -11.51 -15.47
C THR A 221 25.12 -11.14 -15.61
N ILE A 222 25.75 -10.61 -14.56
CA ILE A 222 27.18 -10.24 -14.55
C ILE A 222 28.05 -11.49 -14.73
N ILE A 223 27.79 -12.55 -13.96
CA ILE A 223 28.53 -13.81 -14.03
C ILE A 223 28.40 -14.44 -15.42
N GLY A 224 27.16 -14.50 -15.95
CA GLY A 224 26.90 -15.03 -17.28
C GLY A 224 27.63 -14.24 -18.38
N THR A 225 27.60 -12.92 -18.30
CA THR A 225 28.29 -12.04 -19.26
C THR A 225 29.80 -12.23 -19.17
N ALA A 226 30.37 -12.29 -17.97
CA ALA A 226 31.80 -12.52 -17.76
C ALA A 226 32.23 -13.90 -18.28
N ALA A 227 31.43 -14.94 -18.07
CA ALA A 227 31.70 -16.28 -18.57
C ALA A 227 31.71 -16.32 -20.10
N VAL A 228 30.74 -15.67 -20.76
CA VAL A 228 30.69 -15.58 -22.23
C VAL A 228 31.89 -14.81 -22.78
N LEU A 229 32.26 -13.68 -22.16
CA LEU A 229 33.44 -12.90 -22.56
C LEU A 229 34.74 -13.69 -22.38
N ALA A 230 34.88 -14.44 -21.29
CA ALA A 230 36.04 -15.29 -21.06
C ALA A 230 36.12 -16.43 -22.09
N LEU A 231 34.98 -17.09 -22.36
CA LEU A 231 34.91 -18.20 -23.30
C LEU A 231 35.24 -17.74 -24.73
N THR A 232 34.66 -16.62 -25.16
CA THR A 232 34.94 -16.02 -26.48
C THR A 232 36.39 -15.60 -26.61
N HIS A 233 36.97 -14.98 -25.58
CA HIS A 233 38.38 -14.61 -25.57
C HIS A 233 39.32 -15.82 -25.63
N LEU A 234 38.99 -16.91 -24.91
CA LEU A 234 39.73 -18.18 -24.97
C LEU A 234 39.66 -18.81 -26.36
N ILE A 235 38.45 -18.96 -26.93
CA ILE A 235 38.24 -19.52 -28.27
C ILE A 235 39.01 -18.69 -29.32
N TRP A 236 38.95 -17.36 -29.23
CA TRP A 236 39.67 -16.47 -30.14
C TRP A 236 41.20 -16.63 -30.01
N ARG A 237 41.73 -16.72 -28.79
CA ARG A 237 43.16 -16.98 -28.55
C ARG A 237 43.61 -18.29 -29.20
N TYR A 238 42.86 -19.37 -29.03
CA TYR A 238 43.18 -20.66 -29.64
C TYR A 238 43.07 -20.63 -31.16
N ARG A 239 42.08 -19.92 -31.72
CA ARG A 239 41.93 -19.73 -33.17
C ARG A 239 43.09 -18.94 -33.78
N LEU A 240 43.50 -17.84 -33.17
CA LEU A 240 44.64 -17.05 -33.65
C LEU A 240 45.95 -17.84 -33.58
N ALA A 241 46.18 -18.62 -32.51
CA ALA A 241 47.37 -19.46 -32.41
C ALA A 241 47.37 -20.57 -33.49
N GLY A 242 46.21 -21.17 -33.78
CA GLY A 242 46.03 -22.18 -34.82
C GLY A 242 46.29 -21.66 -36.23
N VAL A 243 45.90 -20.42 -36.54
CA VAL A 243 46.12 -19.80 -37.87
C VAL A 243 47.53 -19.22 -38.03
N ARG A 244 48.10 -18.64 -36.96
CA ARG A 244 49.40 -17.95 -37.03
C ARG A 244 50.58 -18.90 -37.14
N ARG A 245 50.53 -20.07 -36.48
CA ARG A 245 51.60 -21.09 -36.54
C ARG A 245 51.89 -21.60 -37.96
N PRO A 246 50.90 -22.02 -38.77
CA PRO A 246 51.16 -22.48 -40.14
C PRO A 246 51.61 -21.34 -41.08
N LEU A 247 51.10 -20.12 -40.92
CA LEU A 247 51.51 -18.98 -41.76
C LEU A 247 52.96 -18.54 -41.53
N VAL A 248 53.41 -18.50 -40.27
CA VAL A 248 54.81 -18.20 -39.94
C VAL A 248 55.71 -19.35 -40.38
N GLY A 249 55.28 -20.60 -40.19
CA GLY A 249 56.00 -21.79 -40.66
C GLY A 249 56.19 -21.82 -42.18
N GLN A 250 55.16 -21.49 -42.96
CA GLN A 250 55.23 -21.39 -44.42
C GLN A 250 56.17 -20.27 -44.87
N ARG A 251 56.11 -19.08 -44.24
CA ARG A 251 57.01 -17.96 -44.55
C ARG A 251 58.48 -18.29 -44.23
N SER A 252 58.74 -18.97 -43.11
CA SER A 252 60.10 -19.40 -42.78
C SER A 252 60.64 -20.44 -43.77
N ARG A 253 59.82 -21.40 -44.21
CA ARG A 253 60.23 -22.40 -45.22
C ARG A 253 60.48 -21.78 -46.60
N ALA A 254 59.66 -20.79 -46.99
CA ALA A 254 59.85 -20.07 -48.24
C ALA A 254 61.15 -19.25 -48.26
N LEU A 255 61.57 -18.68 -47.13
CA LEU A 255 62.82 -17.92 -47.01
C LEU A 255 64.07 -18.82 -47.00
N THR A 256 63.99 -20.03 -46.46
CA THR A 256 65.11 -20.99 -46.48
C THR A 256 65.32 -21.62 -47.86
N ALA A 257 64.26 -21.74 -48.69
CA ALA A 257 64.35 -22.30 -50.05
C ALA A 257 64.91 -21.32 -51.10
N GLN A 258 65.16 -20.05 -50.73
CA GLN A 258 65.73 -19.02 -51.60
C GLN A 258 67.23 -18.74 -51.33
N ARG A 259 67.88 -19.52 -50.46
CA ARG A 259 69.34 -19.52 -50.25
C ARG A 259 69.93 -20.81 -50.79
#